data_AF-A0A5C7MAX2-F1
#
_entry.id   AF-A0A5C7MAX2-F1
#
_cell.length_a   1.000
_cell.length_b   1.000
_cell.length_c   1.000
_cell.angle_alpha   90.00
_cell.angle_beta   90.00
_cell.angle_gamma   90.00
#
_symmetry.space_group_name_H-M   'P 1'
#
loop_
_entity.id
_entity.type
_entity.pdbx_description
1 polymer ?
#
loop_
_entity_poly.entity_id
_entity_poly.type
_entity_poly.pdbx_seq_one_letter_code
_entity_poly.pdbx_strand_id
1 'polypeptide(L)'
;MSLAAFQDTALAHFYNPPATWRIDHGRDGWWTVTDAHGAPIERYQTQGQAERARRSGPAAESWYSRTDWYLGYAAGRALTRPERGFVA
;
A
#
# COMPACT_ATOMS: atom_id res chain seq x y z
N MET A 1 -13.57 -6.27 14.04
CA MET A 1 -12.18 -5.87 14.33
C MET A 1 -12.19 -4.98 15.58
N SER A 2 -11.22 -5.11 16.48
CA SER A 2 -11.09 -4.21 17.64
C SER A 2 -10.46 -2.86 17.21
N LEU A 3 -10.57 -1.83 18.06
CA LEU A 3 -9.90 -0.55 17.80
C LEU A 3 -8.36 -0.72 17.69
N ALA A 4 -7.75 -1.54 18.55
CA ALA A 4 -6.33 -1.81 18.49
C ALA A 4 -5.92 -2.44 17.14
N ALA A 5 -6.64 -3.46 16.69
CA ALA A 5 -6.36 -4.08 15.40
C ALA A 5 -6.57 -3.11 14.21
N PHE A 6 -7.52 -2.18 14.32
CA PHE A 6 -7.67 -1.10 13.34
C PHE A 6 -6.44 -0.19 13.32
N GLN A 7 -5.99 0.26 14.49
CA GLN A 7 -4.83 1.15 14.62
C GLN A 7 -3.55 0.50 14.07
N ASP A 8 -3.31 -0.76 14.43
CA ASP A 8 -2.16 -1.52 13.92
C ASP A 8 -2.20 -1.62 12.39
N THR A 9 -3.37 -1.92 11.82
CA THR A 9 -3.56 -2.02 10.37
C THR A 9 -3.37 -0.67 9.68
N ALA A 10 -3.90 0.41 10.25
CA ALA A 10 -3.76 1.75 9.71
C ALA A 10 -2.30 2.22 9.77
N LEU A 11 -1.60 1.98 10.88
CA LEU A 11 -0.17 2.29 10.99
C LEU A 11 0.65 1.53 9.95
N ALA A 12 0.45 0.22 9.84
CA ALA A 12 1.13 -0.60 8.83
C ALA A 12 0.87 -0.08 7.41
N HIS A 13 -0.36 0.36 7.11
CA HIS A 13 -0.72 0.97 5.84
C HIS A 13 0.05 2.29 5.58
N PHE A 14 0.04 3.20 6.54
CA PHE A 14 0.67 4.53 6.41
C PHE A 14 2.19 4.49 6.45
N TYR A 15 2.81 3.49 7.09
CA TYR A 15 4.27 3.28 7.07
C TYR A 15 4.79 2.66 5.77
N ASN A 16 3.91 2.24 4.86
CA ASN A 16 4.27 1.53 3.65
C ASN A 16 3.65 2.14 2.37
N PRO A 17 3.82 3.46 2.11
CA PRO A 17 3.34 4.08 0.89
C PRO A 17 4.11 3.57 -0.34
N PRO A 18 3.58 3.70 -1.57
CA PRO A 18 4.29 3.25 -2.78
C PRO A 18 5.70 3.85 -2.96
N ALA A 19 5.95 5.01 -2.36
CA ALA A 19 7.27 5.64 -2.34
C ALA A 19 8.34 4.85 -1.58
N THR A 20 7.96 4.05 -0.57
CA THR A 20 8.90 3.20 0.20
C THR A 20 9.11 1.82 -0.41
N TRP A 21 8.32 1.45 -1.42
CA TRP A 21 8.46 0.17 -2.09
C TRP A 21 9.78 0.11 -2.86
N ARG A 22 10.35 -1.09 -2.91
CA ARG A 22 11.63 -1.37 -3.56
C ARG A 22 11.41 -2.12 -4.86
N ILE A 23 12.39 -2.02 -5.75
CA ILE A 23 12.44 -2.75 -7.01
C ILE A 23 13.74 -3.52 -7.02
N ASP A 24 13.66 -4.84 -6.97
CA ASP A 24 14.81 -5.72 -6.93
C ASP A 24 14.82 -6.64 -8.17
N HIS A 25 16.00 -6.86 -8.75
CA HIS A 25 16.18 -7.77 -9.88
C HIS A 25 16.53 -9.17 -9.38
N GLY A 26 15.62 -10.12 -9.64
CA GLY A 26 15.78 -11.52 -9.26
C GLY A 26 16.80 -12.26 -10.14
N ARG A 27 17.39 -13.32 -9.59
CA ARG A 27 18.27 -14.23 -10.37
C ARG A 27 17.55 -14.98 -11.48
N ASP A 28 16.22 -15.00 -11.42
CA ASP A 28 15.32 -15.59 -12.41
C ASP A 28 15.00 -14.62 -13.57
N GLY A 29 15.61 -13.44 -13.60
CA GLY A 29 15.46 -12.45 -14.67
C GLY A 29 14.23 -11.54 -14.55
N TRP A 30 13.47 -11.65 -13.45
CA TRP A 30 12.29 -10.81 -13.21
C TRP A 30 12.62 -9.63 -12.30
N TRP A 31 11.91 -8.53 -12.51
CA TRP A 31 11.91 -7.37 -11.62
C TRP A 31 10.76 -7.47 -10.64
N THR A 32 11.05 -7.49 -9.34
CA THR A 32 10.05 -7.63 -8.28
C THR A 32 9.86 -6.29 -7.58
N VAL A 33 8.60 -5.86 -7.44
CA VAL A 33 8.25 -4.78 -6.53
C VAL A 33 7.97 -5.39 -5.17
N THR A 34 8.64 -4.92 -4.13
CA THR A 34 8.39 -5.36 -2.74
C THR A 34 7.92 -4.20 -1.89
N ASP A 35 7.16 -4.51 -0.86
CA ASP A 35 6.80 -3.55 0.15
C ASP A 35 8.02 -3.13 1.03
N ALA A 36 7.80 -2.19 1.95
CA ALA A 36 8.83 -1.70 2.86
C ALA A 36 9.43 -2.78 3.79
N HIS A 37 8.75 -3.92 3.94
CA HIS A 37 9.18 -5.06 4.75
C HIS A 37 9.81 -6.18 3.90
N GLY A 38 9.90 -5.99 2.58
CA GLY A 38 10.47 -6.97 1.64
C GLY A 38 9.46 -8.04 1.19
N ALA A 39 8.18 -7.91 1.51
CA ALA A 39 7.16 -8.81 1.00
C ALA A 39 6.90 -8.51 -0.49
N PRO A 40 6.84 -9.53 -1.36
CA PRO A 40 6.60 -9.32 -2.79
C PRO A 40 5.17 -8.83 -3.03
N ILE A 41 5.05 -7.75 -3.80
CA ILE A 41 3.77 -7.19 -4.26
C ILE A 41 3.44 -7.76 -5.63
N GLU A 42 4.33 -7.57 -6.61
CA GLU A 42 4.13 -8.01 -7.99
C GLU A 42 5.47 -8.14 -8.74
N ARG A 43 5.48 -8.85 -9.87
CA ARG A 43 6.66 -9.14 -10.68
C ARG A 43 6.46 -8.73 -12.13
N TYR A 44 7.51 -8.20 -12.75
CA TYR A 44 7.49 -7.64 -14.10
C TYR A 44 8.70 -8.09 -14.91
N GLN A 45 8.55 -8.06 -16.23
CA GLN A 45 9.61 -8.47 -17.17
C GLN A 45 10.70 -7.41 -17.31
N THR A 46 10.39 -6.15 -17.06
CA THR A 46 11.36 -5.05 -17.19
C THR A 46 11.34 -4.12 -15.99
N GLN A 47 12.49 -3.48 -15.72
CA GLN A 47 12.60 -2.46 -14.69
C GLN A 47 11.60 -1.32 -14.91
N GLY A 48 11.42 -0.87 -16.16
CA GLY A 48 10.49 0.21 -16.49
C GLY A 48 9.03 -0.12 -16.19
N GLN A 49 8.61 -1.38 -16.37
CA GLN A 49 7.30 -1.85 -15.95
C GLN A 49 7.15 -1.80 -14.43
N ALA A 50 8.15 -2.30 -13.70
CA ALA A 50 8.15 -2.27 -12.22
C ALA A 50 8.11 -0.84 -11.68
N GLU A 51 8.87 0.08 -12.26
CA GLU A 51 8.88 1.50 -11.88
C GLU A 51 7.55 2.19 -12.15
N ARG A 52 6.93 1.90 -13.30
CA ARG A 52 5.60 2.43 -13.62
C ARG A 52 4.58 1.88 -12.63
N ALA A 53 4.60 0.58 -12.37
CA ALA A 53 3.63 -0.04 -11.50
C ALA A 53 3.76 0.38 -10.03
N ARG A 54 4.98 0.62 -9.55
CA ARG A 54 5.22 1.22 -8.23
C ARG A 54 4.54 2.59 -8.08
N ARG A 55 4.46 3.39 -9.15
CA ARG A 55 3.89 4.75 -9.10
C ARG A 55 2.37 4.76 -9.33
N SER A 56 1.90 3.98 -10.29
CA SER A 56 0.54 4.07 -10.83
C SER A 56 0.03 2.72 -11.34
N GLY A 57 0.52 1.61 -10.79
CA GLY A 57 0.00 0.27 -11.08
C GLY A 57 -1.16 -0.08 -10.15
N PRO A 58 -1.82 -1.23 -10.38
CA PRO A 58 -3.00 -1.64 -9.62
C PRO A 58 -2.78 -1.69 -8.10
N ALA A 59 -1.61 -2.14 -7.67
CA ALA A 59 -1.25 -2.16 -6.24
C ALA A 59 -1.14 -0.74 -5.66
N ALA A 60 -0.49 0.19 -6.38
CA ALA A 60 -0.36 1.58 -5.96
C ALA A 60 -1.72 2.28 -5.92
N GLU A 61 -2.56 2.10 -6.95
CA GLU A 61 -3.93 2.60 -6.99
C GLU A 61 -4.77 2.08 -5.83
N SER A 62 -4.66 0.78 -5.51
CA SER A 62 -5.35 0.19 -4.35
C SER A 62 -4.89 0.80 -3.04
N TRP A 63 -3.59 1.11 -2.91
CA TRP A 63 -3.06 1.80 -1.73
C TRP A 63 -3.64 3.21 -1.60
N TYR A 64 -3.64 4.00 -2.69
CA TYR A 64 -4.20 5.36 -2.69
C TYR A 64 -5.70 5.35 -2.41
N SER A 65 -6.46 4.45 -3.02
CA SER A 65 -7.90 4.31 -2.76
C SER A 65 -8.19 4.00 -1.29
N ARG A 66 -7.38 3.14 -0.66
CA ARG A 66 -7.50 2.85 0.78
C ARG A 66 -7.10 4.06 1.64
N THR A 67 -6.09 4.82 1.24
CA THR A 67 -5.72 6.07 1.89
C THR A 67 -6.87 7.08 1.83
N ASP A 68 -7.50 7.25 0.66
CA ASP A 68 -8.67 8.12 0.51
C ASP A 68 -9.83 7.67 1.40
N TRP A 69 -10.03 6.36 1.58
CA TRP A 69 -11.04 5.84 2.51
C TRP A 69 -10.70 6.18 3.97
N TYR A 70 -9.44 6.01 4.41
CA TYR A 70 -9.02 6.42 5.76
C TYR A 70 -9.23 7.91 6.01
N LEU A 71 -8.97 8.75 5.00
CA LEU A 71 -9.11 10.21 5.07
C LEU A 71 -10.56 10.69 4.86
N GLY A 72 -11.49 9.79 4.54
CA GLY A 72 -12.90 10.11 4.33
C GLY A 72 -13.25 10.71 2.96
N TYR A 73 -12.34 10.62 1.98
CA TYR A 73 -12.58 11.05 0.60
C TYR A 73 -13.24 9.98 -0.28
N ALA A 74 -13.11 8.70 0.06
CA ALA A 74 -13.64 7.59 -0.73
C ALA A 74 -14.77 6.81 -0.03
N ALA A 75 -15.59 6.14 -0.85
CA ALA A 75 -16.65 5.25 -0.37
C ALA A 75 -16.11 4.00 0.33
N GLY A 76 -16.88 3.46 1.27
CA GLY A 76 -16.56 2.27 2.04
C GLY A 76 -17.40 2.20 3.30
N ARG A 77 -17.06 1.30 4.24
CA ARG A 77 -17.73 1.36 5.56
C ARG A 77 -17.39 2.69 6.23
N ALA A 78 -18.36 3.28 6.90
CA ALA A 78 -18.07 4.44 7.74
C ALA A 78 -17.10 4.04 8.86
N LEU A 79 -16.08 4.88 9.08
CA LEU A 79 -15.23 4.80 10.25
C LEU A 79 -16.05 5.18 11.49
N THR A 80 -15.92 4.40 12.55
CA THR A 80 -16.49 4.74 13.85
C THR A 80 -15.85 6.03 14.40
N ARG A 81 -16.45 6.65 15.41
CA ARG A 81 -15.89 7.86 16.04
C ARG A 81 -14.46 7.64 16.58
N PRO A 82 -14.14 6.54 17.28
CA PRO A 82 -12.76 6.29 17.74
C PRO A 82 -11.78 6.07 16.59
N GLU A 83 -12.19 5.36 15.53
CA GLU A 83 -11.33 5.11 14.36
C GLU A 83 -11.01 6.41 13.60
N ARG A 84 -11.99 7.30 13.42
CA ARG A 84 -11.76 8.63 12.81
C ARG A 84 -10.78 9.46 13.62
N GLY A 85 -10.92 9.50 14.95
CA GLY A 85 -10.01 10.25 15.81
C GLY A 85 -8.58 9.73 15.84
N PHE A 86 -8.31 8.58 15.21
CA PHE A 86 -6.96 8.04 15.07
C PHE A 86 -6.30 8.43 13.73
N VAL A 87 -7.06 8.45 12.63
CA VAL A 87 -6.52 8.67 11.27
C VAL A 87 -6.67 10.10 10.76
N ALA A 88 -7.50 10.94 11.41
CA ALA A 88 -7.79 12.32 11.03
C ALA A 88 -7.22 13.33 12.05
#